data_AF-A0A2N5V2A6-F1
#
_entry.id   AF-A0A2N5V2A6-F1
#
_cell.length_a   1.000
_cell.length_b   1.000
_cell.length_c   1.000
_cell.angle_alpha   90.00
_cell.angle_beta   90.00
_cell.angle_gamma   90.00
#
_symmetry.space_group_name_H-M   'P 1'
#
loop_
_entity.id
_entity.type
_entity.pdbx_description
1 polymer ?
#
loop_
_entity_poly.entity_id
_entity_poly.type
_entity_poly.pdbx_seq_one_letter_code
_entity_poly.pdbx_strand_id
1 'polypeptide(L)'
;MQYTDEQTPQPQHHQQPYQSTPYPTGFQCPGIQQGYGLRMGNNSLADIPRKSMKIIKNPTLMFDGNNFTAFLKRYEQEARVFELDEYAMAMQIGRFVKTEELKQELEAMDGYDDAQWDILRPAMMELWGERDNTILHTQQDLIDLSGKLAKKGGLATVQEYKTYLGKFSAILTYLIKNEQLRAREDASYQFLTAFSPTSQKNIKRALVMQKQLPKGPDGSSKPPKWEHVIAAAEAEIRVEEPGFSNISGFAESNQVMQKALDVRKGDGKRREKILEEIPNQAALQKKIVDMEKEIASLKNQRASNVPLSYPQSGGVNNNELSRGDPRPTGKLYEPKSCYYCHKEGHNPSNVQKHLKMNNKV
;
A
#
# COMPACT_ATOMS: atom_id res chain seq x y z
N MET A 1 26.02 26.46 -56.37
CA MET A 1 24.88 25.60 -56.71
C MET A 1 23.71 26.07 -55.88
N GLN A 2 22.71 26.60 -56.57
CA GLN A 2 21.56 27.30 -56.03
C GLN A 2 20.56 26.30 -55.45
N TYR A 3 19.97 26.66 -54.31
CA TYR A 3 18.84 25.96 -53.72
C TYR A 3 17.62 26.11 -54.64
N THR A 4 17.02 25.00 -55.03
CA THR A 4 15.68 24.93 -55.63
C THR A 4 14.69 24.54 -54.52
N ASP A 5 13.81 25.47 -54.20
CA ASP A 5 12.59 25.28 -53.43
C ASP A 5 11.65 24.31 -54.18
N GLU A 6 11.28 23.20 -53.54
CA GLU A 6 10.11 22.40 -53.93
C GLU A 6 8.96 22.67 -52.96
N GLN A 7 7.92 23.27 -53.52
CA GLN A 7 6.64 23.60 -52.89
C GLN A 7 5.88 22.34 -52.49
N THR A 8 5.42 22.30 -51.23
CA THR A 8 4.30 21.45 -50.78
C THR A 8 3.17 22.40 -50.31
N PRO A 9 1.91 22.21 -50.73
CA PRO A 9 0.93 23.29 -50.75
C PRO A 9 0.30 23.59 -49.37
N GLN A 10 0.26 24.88 -49.02
CA GLN A 10 -0.61 25.42 -47.97
C GLN A 10 -2.08 25.33 -48.38
N PRO A 11 -3.02 25.02 -47.46
CA PRO A 11 -4.44 25.22 -47.71
C PRO A 11 -4.75 26.72 -47.81
N GLN A 12 -5.21 27.13 -48.99
CA GLN A 12 -5.76 28.46 -49.21
C GLN A 12 -7.07 28.60 -48.42
N HIS A 13 -7.05 29.40 -47.35
CA HIS A 13 -8.26 29.97 -46.78
C HIS A 13 -8.84 30.98 -47.79
N HIS A 14 -9.68 30.49 -48.70
CA HIS A 14 -10.62 31.35 -49.40
C HIS A 14 -11.68 31.80 -48.39
N GLN A 15 -11.60 33.07 -47.99
CA GLN A 15 -12.73 33.78 -47.41
C GLN A 15 -13.79 33.93 -48.51
N GLN A 16 -14.73 33.00 -48.55
CA GLN A 16 -15.99 33.19 -49.26
C GLN A 16 -16.83 34.14 -48.39
N PRO A 17 -17.27 35.31 -48.90
CA PRO A 17 -18.16 36.18 -48.16
C PRO A 17 -19.53 35.49 -48.08
N TYR A 18 -19.93 35.09 -46.87
CA TYR A 18 -21.30 34.66 -46.64
C TYR A 18 -22.23 35.84 -46.94
N GLN A 19 -22.97 35.70 -48.04
CA GLN A 19 -24.04 36.61 -48.43
C GLN A 19 -25.05 36.69 -47.28
N SER A 20 -25.16 37.88 -46.70
CA SER A 20 -26.21 38.21 -45.75
C SER A 20 -27.54 38.21 -46.48
N THR A 21 -28.44 37.30 -46.11
CA THR A 21 -29.85 37.43 -46.47
C THR A 21 -30.43 38.65 -45.74
N PRO A 22 -31.17 39.54 -46.42
CA PRO A 22 -31.70 40.75 -45.80
C PRO A 22 -32.91 40.39 -44.93
N TYR A 23 -32.80 40.67 -43.63
CA TYR A 23 -33.96 40.77 -42.75
C TYR A 23 -34.86 41.92 -43.24
N PRO A 24 -36.18 41.73 -43.34
CA PRO A 24 -37.08 42.82 -43.67
C PRO A 24 -37.13 43.85 -42.54
N THR A 25 -36.74 45.07 -42.90
CA THR A 25 -36.77 46.29 -42.10
C THR A 25 -38.20 46.68 -41.71
N GLY A 26 -38.38 47.01 -40.44
CA GLY A 26 -39.61 47.50 -39.82
C GLY A 26 -39.77 46.73 -38.51
N PHE A 27 -39.43 47.28 -37.35
CA PHE A 27 -40.13 48.40 -36.75
C PHE A 27 -39.17 49.35 -36.02
N GLN A 28 -39.29 50.64 -36.35
CA GLN A 28 -38.83 51.75 -35.52
C GLN A 28 -39.50 51.68 -34.15
N CYS A 29 -38.74 51.84 -33.08
CA CYS A 29 -39.26 52.15 -31.76
C CYS A 29 -39.92 53.55 -31.78
N PRO A 30 -41.22 53.68 -31.51
CA PRO A 30 -41.77 54.93 -31.02
C PRO A 30 -41.65 54.94 -29.49
N GLY A 31 -41.21 56.06 -28.97
CA GLY A 31 -40.96 56.27 -27.56
C GLY A 31 -42.17 56.01 -26.67
N ILE A 32 -41.82 55.82 -25.40
CA ILE A 32 -42.69 55.87 -24.22
C ILE A 32 -43.67 57.04 -24.35
N GLN A 33 -44.97 56.76 -24.57
CA GLN A 33 -46.06 57.64 -24.16
C GLN A 33 -47.26 56.82 -23.67
N GLN A 34 -47.79 57.32 -22.56
CA GLN A 34 -48.93 56.85 -21.79
C GLN A 34 -50.23 56.84 -22.60
N GLY A 35 -51.18 55.95 -22.26
CA GLY A 35 -52.60 56.22 -22.53
C GLY A 35 -53.47 55.00 -22.82
N TYR A 36 -54.22 54.58 -21.81
CA TYR A 36 -55.59 54.01 -21.86
C TYR A 36 -55.99 52.97 -22.95
N GLY A 37 -56.28 51.75 -22.47
CA GLY A 37 -57.54 51.02 -22.74
C GLY A 37 -57.73 50.32 -24.09
N LEU A 38 -57.83 48.99 -24.08
CA LEU A 38 -59.12 48.26 -24.20
C LEU A 38 -58.93 46.73 -24.30
N ARG A 39 -59.72 46.04 -23.46
CA ARG A 39 -60.38 44.73 -23.68
C ARG A 39 -59.51 43.46 -23.71
N MET A 40 -59.27 42.92 -22.53
CA MET A 40 -58.89 41.51 -22.34
C MET A 40 -60.05 40.60 -22.77
N GLY A 41 -59.80 39.74 -23.75
CA GLY A 41 -60.64 38.58 -24.01
C GLY A 41 -60.44 37.55 -22.91
N ASN A 42 -61.55 37.02 -22.42
CA ASN A 42 -61.63 36.04 -21.34
C ASN A 42 -60.71 34.84 -21.60
N ASN A 43 -59.67 34.68 -20.78
CA ASN A 43 -59.04 33.38 -20.53
C ASN A 43 -58.86 33.21 -19.02
N SER A 44 -59.64 32.26 -18.52
CA SER A 44 -59.74 31.80 -17.14
C SER A 44 -58.45 31.09 -16.71
N LEU A 45 -57.39 31.85 -16.38
CA LEU A 45 -56.23 31.34 -15.65
C LEU A 45 -55.64 32.36 -14.66
N ALA A 46 -56.41 33.39 -14.32
CA ALA A 46 -56.01 34.42 -13.38
C ALA A 46 -56.69 34.16 -12.04
N ASP A 47 -56.31 33.10 -11.33
CA ASP A 47 -56.57 32.93 -9.88
C ASP A 47 -55.73 31.78 -9.28
N ILE A 48 -54.42 31.80 -9.51
CA ILE A 48 -53.49 31.17 -8.56
C ILE A 48 -52.97 32.31 -7.67
N PRO A 49 -53.30 32.33 -6.36
CA PRO A 49 -52.74 33.32 -5.45
C PRO A 49 -51.22 33.16 -5.49
N ARG A 50 -50.50 34.13 -6.07
CA ARG A 50 -49.04 34.19 -5.99
C ARG A 50 -48.67 34.48 -4.54
N LYS A 51 -48.64 33.43 -3.73
CA LYS A 51 -48.01 33.42 -2.40
C LYS A 51 -46.62 34.00 -2.62
N SER A 52 -46.28 35.07 -1.88
CA SER A 52 -44.98 35.74 -2.03
C SER A 52 -43.85 34.70 -2.04
N MET A 53 -43.16 34.55 -3.18
CA MET A 53 -42.16 33.51 -3.36
C MET A 53 -41.01 33.75 -2.38
N LYS A 54 -40.82 32.81 -1.46
CA LYS A 54 -39.69 32.85 -0.52
C LYS A 54 -38.40 32.67 -1.31
N ILE A 55 -37.39 33.48 -1.03
CA ILE A 55 -36.12 33.46 -1.74
C ILE A 55 -35.07 32.78 -0.86
N ILE A 56 -34.43 31.73 -1.37
CA ILE A 56 -33.27 31.13 -0.71
C ILE A 56 -32.11 32.12 -0.78
N LYS A 57 -31.48 32.39 0.38
CA LYS A 57 -30.32 33.28 0.50
C LYS A 57 -29.18 32.53 1.19
N ASN A 58 -28.54 31.62 0.46
CA ASN A 58 -27.37 30.89 0.94
C ASN A 58 -26.18 31.14 -0.02
N PRO A 59 -25.23 32.04 0.32
CA PRO A 59 -24.10 32.37 -0.56
C PRO A 59 -23.09 31.22 -0.71
N THR A 60 -23.16 30.19 0.15
CA THR A 60 -22.29 29.01 0.08
C THR A 60 -22.86 27.89 -0.80
N LEU A 61 -24.13 28.02 -1.21
CA LEU A 61 -24.84 27.05 -2.05
C LEU A 61 -24.60 27.34 -3.53
N MET A 62 -23.35 27.35 -3.98
CA MET A 62 -23.02 27.73 -5.35
C MET A 62 -22.45 26.55 -6.14
N PHE A 63 -23.06 26.23 -7.27
CA PHE A 63 -22.61 25.23 -8.23
C PHE A 63 -21.53 25.80 -9.17
N ASP A 64 -20.40 25.12 -9.25
CA ASP A 64 -19.24 25.51 -10.05
C ASP A 64 -18.85 24.51 -11.13
N GLY A 65 -19.76 23.60 -11.48
CA GLY A 65 -19.53 22.57 -12.47
C GLY A 65 -19.04 21.24 -11.88
N ASN A 66 -18.70 21.18 -10.59
CA ASN A 66 -18.28 19.95 -9.92
C ASN A 66 -19.32 19.45 -8.90
N ASN A 67 -19.50 18.13 -8.83
CA ASN A 67 -20.30 17.46 -7.79
C ASN A 67 -21.74 18.00 -7.71
N PHE A 68 -22.38 18.10 -8.87
CA PHE A 68 -23.76 18.48 -9.10
C PHE A 68 -24.75 17.72 -8.22
N THR A 69 -24.62 16.40 -8.04
CA THR A 69 -25.52 15.61 -7.18
C THR A 69 -25.49 16.11 -5.74
N ALA A 70 -24.31 16.44 -5.21
CA ALA A 70 -24.21 17.00 -3.86
C ALA A 70 -24.78 18.42 -3.77
N PHE A 71 -24.54 19.24 -4.80
CA PHE A 71 -25.13 20.58 -4.91
C PHE A 71 -26.67 20.50 -4.94
N LEU A 72 -27.24 19.71 -5.86
CA LEU A 72 -28.67 19.56 -6.07
C LEU A 72 -29.36 19.06 -4.80
N LYS A 73 -28.76 18.08 -4.11
CA LYS A 73 -29.28 17.60 -2.82
C LYS A 73 -29.34 18.70 -1.76
N ARG A 74 -28.32 19.56 -1.67
CA ARG A 74 -28.32 20.69 -0.72
C ARG A 74 -29.35 21.74 -1.13
N TYR A 75 -29.50 22.00 -2.42
CA TYR A 75 -30.51 22.91 -2.95
C TYR A 75 -31.93 22.45 -2.63
N GLU A 76 -32.24 21.18 -2.86
CA GLU A 76 -33.54 20.57 -2.52
C GLU A 76 -33.81 20.61 -1.01
N GLN A 77 -32.77 20.43 -0.17
CA GLN A 77 -32.89 20.55 1.28
C GLN A 77 -33.24 21.98 1.72
N GLU A 78 -32.55 22.99 1.16
CA GLU A 78 -32.85 24.40 1.41
C GLU A 78 -34.25 24.75 0.91
N ALA A 79 -34.63 24.30 -0.30
CA ALA A 79 -35.98 24.48 -0.82
C ALA A 79 -37.06 23.94 0.12
N ARG A 80 -36.83 22.77 0.75
CA ARG A 80 -37.74 22.22 1.77
C ARG A 80 -37.81 23.08 3.03
N VAL A 81 -36.68 23.58 3.53
CA VAL A 81 -36.64 24.47 4.71
C VAL A 81 -37.40 25.77 4.44
N PHE A 82 -37.27 26.30 3.22
CA PHE A 82 -37.98 27.49 2.77
C PHE A 82 -39.41 27.18 2.27
N GLU A 83 -39.86 25.92 2.30
CA GLU A 83 -41.17 25.47 1.80
C GLU A 83 -41.47 25.96 0.38
N LEU A 84 -40.49 25.87 -0.51
CA LEU A 84 -40.66 26.18 -1.92
C LEU A 84 -41.47 25.08 -2.61
N ASP A 85 -42.33 25.48 -3.53
CA ASP A 85 -42.90 24.58 -4.52
C ASP A 85 -41.94 24.37 -5.69
N GLU A 86 -42.24 23.37 -6.51
CA GLU A 86 -41.43 22.98 -7.67
C GLU A 86 -41.22 24.13 -8.67
N TYR A 87 -42.25 24.93 -8.90
CA TYR A 87 -42.16 26.13 -9.73
C TYR A 87 -41.13 27.14 -9.18
N ALA A 88 -41.20 27.45 -7.89
CA ALA A 88 -40.24 28.34 -7.23
C ALA A 88 -38.82 27.75 -7.20
N MET A 89 -38.68 26.43 -7.16
CA MET A 89 -37.38 25.76 -7.27
C MET A 89 -36.77 25.94 -8.66
N ALA A 90 -37.53 25.73 -9.74
CA ALA A 90 -37.03 25.94 -11.10
C ALA A 90 -36.67 27.42 -11.34
N MET A 91 -37.50 28.36 -10.86
CA MET A 91 -37.24 29.81 -10.99
C MET A 91 -35.96 30.29 -10.27
N GLN A 92 -35.52 29.60 -9.21
CA GLN A 92 -34.42 30.09 -8.38
C GLN A 92 -33.09 29.41 -8.63
N ILE A 93 -33.06 28.21 -9.24
CA ILE A 93 -31.84 27.41 -9.31
C ILE A 93 -30.71 28.09 -10.09
N GLY A 94 -31.02 28.86 -11.14
CA GLY A 94 -30.02 29.61 -11.92
C GLY A 94 -29.23 30.64 -11.10
N ARG A 95 -29.78 31.12 -9.97
CA ARG A 95 -29.09 32.06 -9.07
C ARG A 95 -27.90 31.43 -8.36
N PHE A 96 -27.89 30.11 -8.28
CA PHE A 96 -26.89 29.33 -7.58
C PHE A 96 -25.81 28.77 -8.51
N VAL A 97 -25.78 29.19 -9.77
CA VAL A 97 -24.76 28.79 -10.75
C VAL A 97 -23.67 29.86 -10.84
N LYS A 98 -22.39 29.47 -10.67
CA LYS A 98 -21.26 30.41 -10.55
C LYS A 98 -20.82 31.04 -11.87
N THR A 99 -20.70 30.25 -12.92
CA THR A 99 -20.10 30.70 -14.19
C THR A 99 -21.17 30.96 -15.24
N GLU A 100 -20.85 31.81 -16.21
CA GLU A 100 -21.81 32.18 -17.26
C GLU A 100 -22.04 31.02 -18.23
N GLU A 101 -21.02 30.20 -18.48
CA GLU A 101 -21.10 29.02 -19.33
C GLU A 101 -22.10 28.01 -18.75
N LEU A 102 -22.05 27.77 -17.44
CA LEU A 102 -22.99 26.86 -16.77
C LEU A 102 -24.42 27.42 -16.76
N LYS A 103 -24.60 28.75 -16.72
CA LYS A 103 -25.93 29.34 -16.84
C LYS A 103 -26.48 29.18 -18.23
N GLN A 104 -25.67 29.40 -19.27
CA GLN A 104 -26.09 29.17 -20.66
C GLN A 104 -26.47 27.71 -20.89
N GLU A 105 -25.71 26.77 -20.33
CA GLU A 105 -26.07 25.35 -20.36
C GLU A 105 -27.41 25.09 -19.67
N LEU A 106 -27.64 25.67 -18.49
CA LEU A 106 -28.88 25.53 -17.74
C LEU A 106 -30.08 26.12 -18.48
N GLU A 107 -29.92 27.30 -19.05
CA GLU A 107 -30.94 28.03 -19.82
C GLU A 107 -31.33 27.27 -21.09
N ALA A 108 -30.41 26.48 -21.65
CA ALA A 108 -30.68 25.64 -22.81
C ALA A 108 -31.36 24.30 -22.48
N MET A 109 -31.58 23.98 -21.20
CA MET A 109 -32.22 22.71 -20.79
C MET A 109 -33.74 22.75 -20.88
N ASP A 110 -34.32 21.63 -21.27
CA ASP A 110 -35.77 21.45 -21.30
C ASP A 110 -36.38 21.73 -19.91
N GLY A 111 -37.45 22.52 -19.91
CA GLY A 111 -38.17 22.90 -18.68
C GLY A 111 -37.58 24.09 -17.92
N TYR A 112 -36.47 24.69 -18.35
CA TYR A 112 -35.94 25.90 -17.70
C TYR A 112 -36.82 27.12 -17.92
N ASP A 113 -37.10 27.48 -19.19
CA ASP A 113 -37.86 28.68 -19.56
C ASP A 113 -39.28 28.69 -18.98
N ASP A 114 -39.92 27.52 -18.95
CA ASP A 114 -41.28 27.33 -18.42
C ASP A 114 -41.31 27.03 -16.91
N ALA A 115 -40.14 26.99 -16.26
CA ALA A 115 -39.97 26.65 -14.84
C ALA A 115 -40.62 25.31 -14.43
N GLN A 116 -40.49 24.29 -15.28
CA GLN A 116 -40.99 22.93 -15.09
C GLN A 116 -39.92 22.08 -14.40
N TRP A 117 -39.93 22.07 -13.07
CA TRP A 117 -38.93 21.34 -12.28
C TRP A 117 -38.89 19.83 -12.56
N ASP A 118 -40.03 19.23 -12.84
CA ASP A 118 -40.19 17.81 -13.15
C ASP A 118 -39.48 17.40 -14.46
N ILE A 119 -39.27 18.35 -15.38
CA ILE A 119 -38.50 18.18 -16.62
C ILE A 119 -37.05 18.66 -16.44
N LEU A 120 -36.87 19.84 -15.84
CA LEU A 120 -35.57 20.48 -15.65
C LEU A 120 -34.65 19.66 -14.75
N ARG A 121 -35.17 19.08 -13.65
CA ARG A 121 -34.36 18.29 -12.71
C ARG A 121 -33.75 17.05 -13.38
N PRO A 122 -34.51 16.19 -14.09
CA PRO A 122 -33.91 15.13 -14.89
C PRO A 122 -32.88 15.62 -15.91
N ALA A 123 -33.17 16.69 -16.65
CA ALA A 123 -32.25 17.22 -17.66
C ALA A 123 -30.90 17.67 -17.05
N MET A 124 -30.93 18.37 -15.92
CA MET A 124 -29.71 18.71 -15.18
C MET A 124 -28.97 17.46 -14.67
N MET A 125 -29.70 16.45 -14.19
CA MET A 125 -29.09 15.19 -13.73
C MET A 125 -28.47 14.39 -14.87
N GLU A 126 -29.05 14.40 -16.06
CA GLU A 126 -28.49 13.75 -17.25
C GLU A 126 -27.21 14.47 -17.69
N LEU A 127 -27.24 15.79 -17.89
CA LEU A 127 -26.07 16.51 -18.41
C LEU A 127 -24.96 16.71 -17.38
N TRP A 128 -25.30 17.07 -16.15
CA TRP A 128 -24.34 17.42 -15.11
C TRP A 128 -24.15 16.34 -14.05
N GLY A 129 -25.17 15.52 -13.81
CA GLY A 129 -25.00 14.33 -12.97
C GLY A 129 -24.08 13.30 -13.63
N GLU A 130 -24.04 13.18 -14.95
CA GLU A 130 -23.00 12.39 -15.62
C GLU A 130 -21.60 13.01 -15.45
N ARG A 131 -21.50 14.33 -15.36
CA ARG A 131 -20.24 15.04 -15.05
C ARG A 131 -19.83 14.90 -13.59
N ASP A 132 -20.69 14.40 -12.70
CA ASP A 132 -20.26 13.97 -11.35
C ASP A 132 -19.29 12.79 -11.40
N ASN A 133 -19.17 12.13 -12.54
CA ASN A 133 -18.05 11.25 -12.86
C ASN A 133 -16.72 12.00 -13.01
N THR A 134 -16.64 13.29 -12.68
CA THR A 134 -15.39 13.95 -12.33
C THR A 134 -14.89 13.35 -11.02
N ILE A 135 -14.25 12.19 -11.14
CA ILE A 135 -13.68 11.43 -10.04
C ILE A 135 -12.76 12.37 -9.23
N LEU A 136 -13.24 12.87 -8.10
CA LEU A 136 -12.48 13.79 -7.25
C LEU A 136 -11.20 13.11 -6.74
N HIS A 137 -11.34 11.82 -6.44
CA HIS A 137 -10.25 10.93 -6.12
C HIS A 137 -10.46 9.55 -6.73
N THR A 138 -9.42 9.04 -7.36
CA THR A 138 -9.29 7.72 -7.96
C THR A 138 -8.48 6.80 -7.04
N GLN A 139 -8.46 5.50 -7.33
CA GLN A 139 -7.50 4.59 -6.68
C GLN A 139 -6.04 4.99 -6.96
N GLN A 140 -5.76 5.66 -8.08
CA GLN A 140 -4.43 6.18 -8.41
C GLN A 140 -3.97 7.25 -7.43
N ASP A 141 -4.88 8.08 -6.90
CA ASP A 141 -4.53 9.09 -5.90
C ASP A 141 -4.00 8.47 -4.59
N LEU A 142 -4.51 7.31 -4.18
CA LEU A 142 -3.95 6.56 -3.06
C LEU A 142 -2.54 6.05 -3.35
N ILE A 143 -2.31 5.62 -4.60
CA ILE A 143 -1.00 5.13 -5.07
C ILE A 143 0.02 6.25 -5.10
N ASP A 144 -0.35 7.39 -5.67
CA ASP A 144 0.51 8.55 -5.81
C ASP A 144 0.82 9.18 -4.45
N LEU A 145 -0.17 9.28 -3.57
CA LEU A 145 -0.01 9.83 -2.23
C LEU A 145 1.01 9.02 -1.41
N SER A 146 0.88 7.69 -1.39
CA SER A 146 1.80 6.84 -0.63
C SER A 146 3.15 6.70 -1.33
N GLY A 147 3.18 6.61 -2.67
CA GLY A 147 4.39 6.54 -3.47
C GLY A 147 5.27 7.79 -3.34
N LYS A 148 4.66 8.98 -3.24
CA LYS A 148 5.37 10.24 -3.00
C LYS A 148 6.11 10.22 -1.66
N LEU A 149 5.56 9.61 -0.62
CA LEU A 149 6.21 9.46 0.69
C LEU A 149 7.29 8.38 0.66
N ALA A 150 7.00 7.24 0.03
CA ALA A 150 7.97 6.16 -0.14
C ALA A 150 9.25 6.65 -0.84
N LYS A 151 9.12 7.47 -1.89
CA LYS A 151 10.24 8.11 -2.62
C LYS A 151 11.07 9.06 -1.76
N LYS A 152 10.51 9.63 -0.70
CA LYS A 152 11.21 10.51 0.26
C LYS A 152 11.90 9.74 1.40
N GLY A 153 11.87 8.41 1.37
CA GLY A 153 12.41 7.56 2.44
C GLY A 153 11.34 6.98 3.39
N GLY A 154 10.07 7.34 3.17
CA GLY A 154 8.95 6.96 4.00
C GLY A 154 8.58 8.01 5.05
N LEU A 155 7.56 7.70 5.85
CA LEU A 155 7.13 8.53 6.98
C LEU A 155 8.18 8.51 8.11
N ALA A 156 8.61 9.69 8.56
CA ALA A 156 9.65 9.81 9.59
C ALA A 156 9.14 10.41 10.91
N THR A 157 8.02 11.14 10.90
CA THR A 157 7.50 11.83 12.09
C THR A 157 6.02 11.56 12.36
N VAL A 158 5.60 11.71 13.61
CA VAL A 158 4.19 11.63 14.02
C VAL A 158 3.32 12.63 13.25
N GLN A 159 3.85 13.84 13.00
CA GLN A 159 3.10 14.87 12.28
C GLN A 159 2.90 14.53 10.80
N GLU A 160 3.92 13.99 10.14
CA GLU A 160 3.81 13.48 8.77
C GLU A 160 2.81 12.32 8.70
N TYR A 161 2.88 11.39 9.65
CA TYR A 161 1.94 10.27 9.76
C TYR A 161 0.49 10.76 9.90
N LYS A 162 0.20 11.69 10.83
CA LYS A 162 -1.14 12.26 11.01
C LYS A 162 -1.67 12.94 9.75
N THR A 163 -0.81 13.71 9.09
CA THR A 163 -1.15 14.40 7.83
C THR A 163 -1.46 13.41 6.72
N TYR A 164 -0.64 12.37 6.59
CA TYR A 164 -0.83 11.30 5.63
C TYR A 164 -2.11 10.52 5.90
N LEU A 165 -2.32 10.07 7.14
CA LEU A 165 -3.51 9.33 7.56
C LEU A 165 -4.79 10.13 7.27
N GLY A 166 -4.80 11.44 7.55
CA GLY A 166 -5.94 12.31 7.26
C GLY A 166 -6.26 12.37 5.75
N LYS A 167 -5.25 12.64 4.92
CA LYS A 167 -5.41 12.71 3.45
C LYS A 167 -5.83 11.37 2.84
N PHE A 168 -5.15 10.29 3.23
CA PHE A 168 -5.44 8.95 2.74
C PHE A 168 -6.84 8.52 3.15
N SER A 169 -7.26 8.79 4.39
CA SER A 169 -8.60 8.45 4.88
C SER A 169 -9.71 9.24 4.17
N ALA A 170 -9.46 10.51 3.83
CA ALA A 170 -10.40 11.33 3.06
C ALA A 170 -10.62 10.75 1.67
N ILE A 171 -9.54 10.42 0.95
CA ILE A 171 -9.59 9.78 -0.36
C ILE A 171 -10.29 8.41 -0.26
N LEU A 172 -9.86 7.56 0.67
CA LEU A 172 -10.44 6.22 0.86
C LEU A 172 -11.95 6.27 1.17
N THR A 173 -12.36 7.24 2.00
CA THR A 173 -13.78 7.43 2.32
C THR A 173 -14.57 7.87 1.09
N TYR A 174 -14.00 8.72 0.24
CA TYR A 174 -14.61 9.09 -1.04
C TYR A 174 -14.75 7.85 -1.95
N LEU A 175 -13.69 7.07 -2.13
CA LEU A 175 -13.71 5.88 -3.00
C LEU A 175 -14.76 4.86 -2.58
N ILE A 176 -14.93 4.61 -1.28
CA ILE A 176 -15.94 3.68 -0.77
C ILE A 176 -17.35 4.23 -0.98
N LYS A 177 -17.57 5.52 -0.70
CA LYS A 177 -18.89 6.16 -0.90
C LYS A 177 -19.35 6.17 -2.35
N ASN A 178 -18.41 6.21 -3.28
CA ASN A 178 -18.67 6.17 -4.72
C ASN A 178 -18.52 4.74 -5.29
N GLU A 179 -18.56 3.72 -4.44
CA GLU A 179 -18.51 2.29 -4.82
C GLU A 179 -17.27 1.86 -5.64
N GLN A 180 -16.22 2.69 -5.68
CA GLN A 180 -14.95 2.39 -6.36
C GLN A 180 -14.09 1.40 -5.56
N LEU A 181 -14.29 1.31 -4.25
CA LEU A 181 -13.71 0.30 -3.37
C LEU A 181 -14.80 -0.35 -2.52
N ARG A 182 -14.71 -1.67 -2.31
CA ARG A 182 -15.73 -2.42 -1.56
C ARG A 182 -15.55 -2.30 -0.05
N ALA A 183 -14.30 -2.22 0.40
CA ALA A 183 -13.96 -2.14 1.81
C ALA A 183 -12.71 -1.29 2.06
N ARG A 184 -12.52 -0.84 3.31
CA ARG A 184 -11.30 -0.08 3.69
C ARG A 184 -10.06 -0.96 3.61
N GLU A 185 -10.23 -2.24 3.89
CA GLU A 185 -9.21 -3.29 3.85
C GLU A 185 -8.53 -3.39 2.50
N ASP A 186 -9.26 -3.08 1.41
CA ASP A 186 -8.74 -3.14 0.05
C ASP A 186 -7.57 -2.16 -0.16
N ALA A 187 -7.49 -1.09 0.65
CA ALA A 187 -6.43 -0.10 0.63
C ALA A 187 -5.35 -0.31 1.71
N SER A 188 -5.47 -1.33 2.59
CA SER A 188 -4.55 -1.56 3.71
C SER A 188 -3.10 -1.73 3.27
N TYR A 189 -2.85 -2.51 2.22
CA TYR A 189 -1.48 -2.68 1.71
C TYR A 189 -0.95 -1.41 1.04
N GLN A 190 -1.81 -0.69 0.33
CA GLN A 190 -1.44 0.58 -0.30
C GLN A 190 -1.03 1.61 0.74
N PHE A 191 -1.76 1.69 1.86
CA PHE A 191 -1.43 2.57 2.98
C PHE A 191 -0.02 2.30 3.54
N LEU A 192 0.33 1.02 3.70
CA LEU A 192 1.63 0.62 4.22
C LEU A 192 2.80 0.98 3.30
N THR A 193 2.57 1.21 2.00
CA THR A 193 3.66 1.57 1.07
C THR A 193 4.31 2.91 1.39
N ALA A 194 3.62 3.81 2.10
CA ALA A 194 4.16 5.12 2.51
C ALA A 194 5.25 5.04 3.58
N PHE A 195 5.41 3.89 4.24
CA PHE A 195 6.37 3.68 5.32
C PHE A 195 7.73 3.25 4.76
N SER A 196 8.80 3.48 5.52
CA SER A 196 10.12 2.96 5.16
C SER A 196 10.09 1.43 5.05
N PRO A 197 10.97 0.79 4.26
CA PRO A 197 11.03 -0.67 4.18
C PRO A 197 11.26 -1.35 5.54
N THR A 198 11.95 -0.69 6.47
CA THR A 198 12.16 -1.18 7.85
C THR A 198 10.86 -1.11 8.64
N SER A 199 10.20 0.04 8.67
CA SER A 199 8.93 0.24 9.38
C SER A 199 7.83 -0.67 8.81
N GLN A 200 7.77 -0.86 7.49
CA GLN A 200 6.86 -1.83 6.88
C GLN A 200 7.07 -3.26 7.39
N LYS A 201 8.32 -3.70 7.57
CA LYS A 201 8.63 -5.03 8.11
C LYS A 201 8.22 -5.13 9.58
N ASN A 202 8.46 -4.09 10.36
CA ASN A 202 8.10 -4.05 11.78
C ASN A 202 6.58 -4.07 11.97
N ILE A 203 5.83 -3.26 11.21
CA ILE A 203 4.36 -3.26 11.20
C ILE A 203 3.82 -4.64 10.80
N LYS A 204 4.34 -5.24 9.72
CA LYS A 204 3.93 -6.60 9.31
C LYS A 204 4.21 -7.64 10.39
N ARG A 205 5.36 -7.58 11.08
CA ARG A 205 5.67 -8.47 12.20
C ARG A 205 4.68 -8.28 13.35
N ALA A 206 4.34 -7.04 13.70
CA ALA A 206 3.36 -6.74 14.74
C ALA A 206 1.99 -7.35 14.41
N LEU A 207 1.52 -7.19 13.17
CA LEU A 207 0.26 -7.79 12.71
C LEU A 207 0.27 -9.32 12.76
N VAL A 208 1.40 -9.97 12.41
CA VAL A 208 1.57 -11.42 12.54
C VAL A 208 1.49 -11.86 14.00
N MET A 209 2.24 -11.20 14.89
CA MET A 209 2.29 -11.54 16.32
C MET A 209 0.93 -11.42 16.98
N GLN A 210 0.14 -10.42 16.59
CA GLN A 210 -1.21 -10.18 17.10
C GLN A 210 -2.28 -11.04 16.40
N LYS A 211 -1.91 -11.92 15.46
CA LYS A 211 -2.83 -12.75 14.65
C LYS A 211 -3.86 -11.92 13.86
N GLN A 212 -3.47 -10.74 13.41
CA GLN A 212 -4.33 -9.78 12.71
C GLN A 212 -4.22 -9.85 11.19
N LEU A 213 -3.51 -10.83 10.64
CA LEU A 213 -3.47 -11.15 9.21
C LEU A 213 -4.46 -12.27 8.90
N PRO A 214 -5.66 -11.97 8.37
CA PRO A 214 -6.63 -12.98 8.01
C PRO A 214 -6.15 -13.80 6.81
N LYS A 215 -6.58 -15.06 6.78
CA LYS A 215 -6.38 -15.96 5.64
C LYS A 215 -7.72 -16.28 4.98
N GLY A 216 -7.71 -16.45 3.66
CA GLY A 216 -8.83 -16.98 2.92
C GLY A 216 -9.08 -18.46 3.20
N PRO A 217 -10.26 -19.00 2.83
CA PRO A 217 -10.58 -20.42 2.96
C PRO A 217 -9.58 -21.34 2.23
N ASP A 218 -8.99 -20.83 1.16
CA ASP A 218 -7.94 -21.44 0.33
C ASP A 218 -6.52 -21.24 0.89
N GLY A 219 -6.38 -20.59 2.05
CA GLY A 219 -5.10 -20.21 2.63
C GLY A 219 -4.47 -18.96 2.02
N SER A 220 -5.14 -18.27 1.09
CA SER A 220 -4.67 -17.01 0.50
C SER A 220 -4.52 -15.91 1.57
N SER A 221 -3.59 -14.98 1.35
CA SER A 221 -3.38 -13.85 2.26
C SER A 221 -4.44 -12.78 2.00
N LYS A 222 -5.30 -12.49 2.99
CA LYS A 222 -6.24 -11.37 2.91
C LYS A 222 -5.61 -10.11 3.49
N PRO A 223 -6.04 -8.91 3.07
CA PRO A 223 -5.59 -7.69 3.71
C PRO A 223 -5.99 -7.67 5.20
N PRO A 224 -5.12 -7.16 6.08
CA PRO A 224 -5.50 -6.88 7.46
C PRO A 224 -6.64 -5.86 7.53
N LYS A 225 -7.45 -5.98 8.59
CA LYS A 225 -8.48 -4.97 8.91
C LYS A 225 -7.89 -3.58 9.01
N TRP A 226 -8.60 -2.58 8.51
CA TRP A 226 -8.11 -1.20 8.48
C TRP A 226 -7.72 -0.68 9.87
N GLU A 227 -8.54 -0.95 10.88
CA GLU A 227 -8.29 -0.58 12.29
C GLU A 227 -6.98 -1.16 12.86
N HIS A 228 -6.64 -2.39 12.49
CA HIS A 228 -5.42 -3.05 12.94
C HIS A 228 -4.18 -2.44 12.27
N VAL A 229 -4.30 -2.08 10.99
CA VAL A 229 -3.22 -1.44 10.24
C VAL A 229 -2.87 -0.08 10.82
N ILE A 230 -3.87 0.77 11.06
CA ILE A 230 -3.63 2.10 11.61
C ILE A 230 -3.03 2.03 13.01
N ALA A 231 -3.50 1.10 13.86
CA ALA A 231 -3.00 0.93 15.22
C ALA A 231 -1.53 0.47 15.23
N ALA A 232 -1.20 -0.54 14.41
CA ALA A 232 0.17 -1.03 14.30
C ALA A 232 1.11 0.02 13.69
N ALA A 233 0.63 0.78 12.71
CA ALA A 233 1.40 1.86 12.09
C ALA A 233 1.66 3.05 13.02
N GLU A 234 0.67 3.44 13.83
CA GLU A 234 0.83 4.49 14.83
C GLU A 234 1.86 4.09 15.90
N ALA A 235 1.79 2.83 16.36
CA ALA A 235 2.76 2.31 17.33
C ALA A 235 4.19 2.34 16.78
N GLU A 236 4.39 1.96 15.52
CA GLU A 236 5.70 2.01 14.87
C GLU A 236 6.26 3.44 14.79
N ILE A 237 5.45 4.41 14.35
CA ILE A 237 5.91 5.81 14.22
C ILE A 237 6.23 6.44 15.58
N ARG A 238 5.49 6.09 16.62
CA ARG A 238 5.79 6.54 18.00
C ARG A 238 7.09 5.95 18.54
N VAL A 239 7.52 4.78 18.05
CA VAL A 239 8.79 4.15 18.44
C VAL A 239 9.98 4.77 17.69
N GLU A 240 9.80 5.23 16.45
CA GLU A 240 10.88 5.83 15.65
C GLU A 240 11.07 7.35 15.83
N GLU A 241 10.16 8.07 16.51
CA GLU A 241 10.32 9.51 16.75
C GLU A 241 11.56 9.78 17.64
N PRO A 242 12.57 10.55 17.17
CA PRO A 242 13.79 10.84 17.92
C PRO A 242 13.46 11.78 19.09
N GLY A 243 13.15 11.17 20.23
CA GLY A 243 12.68 11.85 21.43
C GLY A 243 11.77 10.97 22.29
N PHE A 244 11.14 9.95 21.70
CA PHE A 244 10.37 8.95 22.44
C PHE A 244 11.23 7.71 22.76
N SER A 245 12.43 7.94 23.27
CA SER A 245 13.32 6.87 23.75
C SER A 245 12.86 6.34 25.11
N ASN A 246 11.66 5.77 25.18
CA ASN A 246 11.27 4.87 26.26
C ASN A 246 10.91 3.50 25.68
N ILE A 247 11.80 2.93 24.87
CA ILE A 247 11.86 1.48 24.73
C ILE A 247 12.54 0.94 26.00
N SER A 248 11.85 1.01 27.14
CA SER A 248 12.40 0.46 28.39
C SER A 248 12.63 -1.04 28.24
N GLY A 249 11.75 -1.76 27.53
CA GLY A 249 11.85 -3.22 27.41
C GLY A 249 13.06 -3.75 26.62
N PHE A 250 13.43 -3.13 25.50
CA PHE A 250 14.54 -3.63 24.66
C PHE A 250 15.91 -3.17 25.17
N ALA A 251 16.00 -1.93 25.64
CA ALA A 251 17.21 -1.41 26.26
C ALA A 251 17.51 -2.12 27.60
N GLU A 252 16.50 -2.33 28.46
CA GLU A 252 16.68 -3.10 29.69
C GLU A 252 17.02 -4.56 29.40
N SER A 253 16.35 -5.22 28.45
CA SER A 253 16.63 -6.63 28.14
C SER A 253 18.05 -6.82 27.58
N ASN A 254 18.51 -5.91 26.72
CA ASN A 254 19.91 -5.92 26.26
C ASN A 254 20.90 -5.59 27.39
N GLN A 255 20.55 -4.68 28.30
CA GLN A 255 21.42 -4.35 29.44
C GLN A 255 21.48 -5.48 30.48
N VAL A 256 20.39 -6.20 30.71
CA VAL A 256 20.32 -7.40 31.55
C VAL A 256 21.11 -8.54 30.92
N MET A 257 21.00 -8.74 29.59
CA MET A 257 21.80 -9.73 28.89
C MET A 257 23.29 -9.40 28.95
N GLN A 258 23.65 -8.12 28.76
CA GLN A 258 25.04 -7.68 28.87
C GLN A 258 25.59 -7.86 30.30
N LYS A 259 24.82 -7.46 31.33
CA LYS A 259 25.16 -7.72 32.74
C LYS A 259 25.28 -9.21 33.04
N ALA A 260 24.40 -10.05 32.48
CA ALA A 260 24.47 -11.50 32.66
C ALA A 260 25.69 -12.12 31.95
N LEU A 261 26.08 -11.58 30.79
CA LEU A 261 27.30 -11.96 30.08
C LEU A 261 28.54 -11.50 30.86
N ASP A 262 28.54 -10.31 31.44
CA ASP A 262 29.65 -9.78 32.23
C ASP A 262 29.80 -10.52 33.57
N VAL A 263 28.69 -10.89 34.22
CA VAL A 263 28.69 -11.78 35.40
C VAL A 263 29.19 -13.18 35.05
N ARG A 264 28.84 -13.71 33.87
CA ARG A 264 29.36 -15.00 33.36
C ARG A 264 30.81 -14.93 32.91
N LYS A 265 31.29 -13.75 32.51
CA LYS A 265 32.69 -13.49 32.16
C LYS A 265 33.58 -13.61 33.40
N GLY A 266 33.02 -13.28 34.58
CA GLY A 266 33.67 -13.40 35.87
C GLY A 266 34.92 -12.53 36.00
N ASP A 267 35.43 -12.37 37.21
CA ASP A 267 36.71 -11.72 37.43
C ASP A 267 37.79 -12.63 36.84
N GLY A 268 38.67 -12.09 35.98
CA GLY A 268 39.73 -12.81 35.25
C GLY A 268 40.61 -13.75 36.09
N LYS A 269 40.51 -13.68 37.42
CA LYS A 269 41.15 -14.52 38.42
C LYS A 269 41.07 -16.02 38.15
N ARG A 270 39.99 -16.52 37.51
CA ARG A 270 39.88 -17.96 37.18
C ARG A 270 40.78 -18.37 36.00
N ARG A 271 41.07 -17.45 35.07
CA ARG A 271 42.05 -17.64 33.99
C ARG A 271 43.49 -17.42 34.49
N GLU A 272 43.71 -16.42 35.34
CA GLU A 272 45.02 -16.17 35.95
C GLU A 272 45.47 -17.31 36.87
N LYS A 273 44.56 -17.90 37.67
CA LYS A 273 44.89 -19.05 38.54
C LYS A 273 45.27 -20.32 37.76
N ILE A 274 44.73 -20.51 36.56
CA ILE A 274 45.11 -21.63 35.67
C ILE A 274 46.48 -21.39 35.03
N LEU A 275 46.87 -20.13 34.80
CA LEU A 275 48.21 -19.77 34.31
C LEU A 275 49.29 -19.93 35.38
N GLU A 276 48.96 -19.72 36.66
CA GLU A 276 49.88 -19.97 37.80
C GLU A 276 50.07 -21.46 38.11
N GLU A 277 49.10 -22.33 37.77
CA GLU A 277 49.19 -23.78 37.98
C GLU A 277 49.92 -24.54 36.84
N ILE A 278 50.42 -23.84 35.80
CA ILE A 278 51.23 -24.47 34.75
C ILE A 278 52.61 -24.80 35.34
N PRO A 279 53.01 -26.08 35.42
CA PRO A 279 54.34 -26.44 35.89
C PRO A 279 55.39 -25.81 34.97
N ASN A 280 56.42 -25.18 35.54
CA ASN A 280 57.49 -24.58 34.75
C ASN A 280 58.14 -25.61 33.80
N GLN A 281 58.76 -25.12 32.73
CA GLN A 281 59.30 -25.98 31.66
C GLN A 281 60.28 -27.04 32.18
N ALA A 282 61.04 -26.75 33.25
CA ALA A 282 61.93 -27.69 33.91
C ALA A 282 61.18 -28.82 34.64
N ALA A 283 60.07 -28.53 35.31
CA ALA A 283 59.23 -29.54 35.96
C ALA A 283 58.51 -30.43 34.93
N LEU A 284 58.12 -29.86 33.79
CA LEU A 284 57.54 -30.61 32.68
C LEU A 284 58.58 -31.54 32.03
N GLN A 285 59.80 -31.05 31.80
CA GLN A 285 60.92 -31.87 31.30
C GLN A 285 61.30 -32.98 32.26
N LYS A 286 61.33 -32.71 33.57
CA LYS A 286 61.59 -33.73 34.59
C LYS A 286 60.53 -34.85 34.55
N LYS A 287 59.25 -34.51 34.41
CA LYS A 287 58.17 -35.50 34.25
C LYS A 287 58.31 -36.35 32.99
N ILE A 288 58.77 -35.76 31.88
CA ILE A 288 59.02 -36.50 30.65
C ILE A 288 60.17 -37.49 30.84
N VAL A 289 61.28 -37.08 31.46
CA VAL A 289 62.42 -37.95 31.76
C VAL A 289 62.06 -39.07 32.73
N ASP A 290 61.25 -38.78 33.76
CA ASP A 290 60.77 -39.79 34.71
C ASP A 290 59.86 -40.83 34.03
N MET A 291 58.98 -40.40 33.11
CA MET A 291 58.17 -41.31 32.30
C MET A 291 59.02 -42.15 31.32
N GLU A 292 60.05 -41.56 30.69
CA GLU A 292 60.97 -42.31 29.82
C GLU A 292 61.70 -43.41 30.60
N LYS A 293 62.07 -43.12 31.85
CA LYS A 293 62.72 -44.07 32.76
C LYS A 293 61.76 -45.19 33.18
N GLU A 294 60.48 -44.90 33.44
CA GLU A 294 59.46 -45.92 33.69
C GLU A 294 59.22 -46.81 32.46
N ILE A 295 59.11 -46.23 31.27
CA ILE A 295 58.93 -46.98 30.01
C ILE A 295 60.13 -47.92 29.78
N ALA A 296 61.35 -47.44 30.03
CA ALA A 296 62.56 -48.26 29.92
C ALA A 296 62.58 -49.41 30.95
N SER A 297 62.14 -49.16 32.18
CA SER A 297 62.02 -50.18 33.23
C SER A 297 60.99 -51.26 32.88
N LEU A 298 59.82 -50.86 32.38
CA LEU A 298 58.76 -51.76 31.92
C LEU A 298 59.19 -52.59 30.71
N LYS A 299 59.98 -52.01 29.81
CA LYS A 299 60.55 -52.73 28.64
C LYS A 299 61.56 -53.80 29.05
N ASN A 300 62.37 -53.54 30.08
CA ASN A 300 63.32 -54.52 30.65
C ASN A 300 62.62 -55.63 31.45
N GLN A 301 61.48 -55.35 32.11
CA GLN A 301 60.65 -56.37 32.73
C GLN A 301 59.99 -57.33 31.72
N ARG A 302 59.67 -56.86 30.51
CA ARG A 302 59.15 -57.74 29.45
C ARG A 302 60.22 -58.60 28.77
N ALA A 303 61.49 -58.24 28.84
CA ALA A 303 62.58 -59.00 28.20
C ALA A 303 63.04 -60.22 29.01
N SER A 304 62.60 -60.37 30.28
CA SER A 304 63.06 -61.42 31.20
C SER A 304 62.15 -62.64 31.29
N ASN A 305 60.99 -62.66 30.62
CA ASN A 305 60.07 -63.81 30.62
C ASN A 305 59.67 -64.22 29.19
N VAL A 306 60.16 -65.38 28.73
CA VAL A 306 59.70 -66.11 27.53
C VAL A 306 59.32 -67.54 27.97
N PRO A 307 58.17 -68.09 27.54
CA PRO A 307 58.14 -69.20 26.56
C PRO A 307 57.09 -68.99 25.44
N LEU A 308 57.47 -69.12 24.15
CA LEU A 308 57.35 -70.32 23.27
C LEU A 308 55.92 -70.68 22.81
N SER A 309 55.60 -70.41 21.53
CA SER A 309 55.32 -71.43 20.49
C SER A 309 54.76 -70.80 19.18
N TYR A 310 55.34 -71.18 18.04
CA TYR A 310 54.94 -70.92 16.63
C TYR A 310 53.98 -72.06 16.13
N PRO A 311 53.24 -71.98 14.98
CA PRO A 311 53.73 -71.45 13.70
C PRO A 311 52.76 -70.63 12.80
N GLN A 312 53.32 -69.53 12.29
CA GLN A 312 53.51 -69.15 10.87
C GLN A 312 52.47 -69.54 9.79
N SER A 313 51.88 -68.51 9.17
CA SER A 313 51.74 -68.25 7.71
C SER A 313 50.52 -67.32 7.52
N GLY A 314 50.47 -66.31 6.67
CA GLY A 314 51.41 -65.67 5.76
C GLY A 314 50.61 -64.60 5.01
N GLY A 315 51.21 -63.44 4.76
CA GLY A 315 50.85 -62.60 3.62
C GLY A 315 49.78 -61.50 3.79
N VAL A 316 50.25 -60.28 3.48
CA VAL A 316 49.56 -59.24 2.70
C VAL A 316 48.68 -58.22 3.46
N ASN A 317 49.34 -57.11 3.79
CA ASN A 317 49.02 -55.71 3.46
C ASN A 317 47.65 -55.08 3.81
N ASN A 318 47.78 -53.97 4.54
CA ASN A 318 47.03 -52.71 4.46
C ASN A 318 45.65 -52.62 5.14
N ASN A 319 45.68 -51.85 6.25
CA ASN A 319 44.74 -50.82 6.69
C ASN A 319 43.31 -51.18 7.12
N GLU A 320 42.98 -50.63 8.30
CA GLU A 320 41.67 -50.28 8.85
C GLU A 320 40.77 -51.41 9.37
N LEU A 321 40.85 -51.64 10.69
CA LEU A 321 39.77 -52.26 11.48
C LEU A 321 39.24 -51.29 12.55
N SER A 322 38.08 -50.72 12.21
CA SER A 322 36.90 -50.50 13.06
C SER A 322 36.91 -51.11 14.47
N ARG A 323 36.51 -50.27 15.44
CA ARG A 323 35.68 -50.54 16.64
C ARG A 323 35.30 -49.16 17.20
N GLY A 324 34.06 -48.72 17.36
CA GLY A 324 32.76 -49.36 17.33
C GLY A 324 31.95 -48.71 18.47
N ASP A 325 30.90 -47.96 18.15
CA ASP A 325 29.77 -47.71 19.04
C ASP A 325 28.50 -47.44 18.20
N PRO A 326 27.31 -47.85 18.69
CA PRO A 326 26.18 -48.22 17.84
C PRO A 326 25.38 -47.02 17.34
N ARG A 327 24.98 -47.07 16.07
CA ARG A 327 24.05 -46.12 15.46
C ARG A 327 22.64 -46.37 16.05
N PRO A 328 21.90 -45.35 16.52
CA PRO A 328 20.51 -45.52 16.90
C PRO A 328 19.71 -45.95 15.67
N THR A 329 19.07 -47.10 15.75
CA THR A 329 18.12 -47.61 14.76
C THR A 329 16.86 -46.74 14.81
N GLY A 330 16.84 -45.67 14.02
CA GLY A 330 15.66 -44.84 13.78
C GLY A 330 15.49 -44.61 12.28
N LYS A 331 14.48 -45.24 11.67
CA LYS A 331 14.04 -44.96 10.30
C LYS A 331 13.63 -43.49 10.22
N LEU A 332 14.46 -42.62 9.64
CA LEU A 332 14.14 -41.19 9.53
C LEU A 332 14.22 -40.61 8.11
N TYR A 333 14.35 -41.44 7.07
CA TYR A 333 14.17 -40.96 5.71
C TYR A 333 13.74 -42.08 4.77
N GLU A 334 12.51 -42.01 4.25
CA GLU A 334 12.17 -42.69 3.01
C GLU A 334 12.74 -41.85 1.85
N PRO A 335 13.58 -42.42 0.97
CA PRO A 335 14.11 -41.68 -0.16
C PRO A 335 12.96 -41.30 -1.10
N LYS A 336 12.68 -40.00 -1.25
CA LYS A 336 11.79 -39.52 -2.31
C LYS A 336 12.57 -39.47 -3.62
N SER A 337 12.06 -40.16 -4.64
CA SER A 337 12.57 -40.08 -6.00
C SER A 337 12.41 -38.66 -6.55
N CYS A 338 13.41 -38.19 -7.30
CA CYS A 338 13.34 -36.86 -7.91
C CYS A 338 12.19 -36.80 -8.92
N TYR A 339 11.35 -35.77 -8.83
CA TYR A 339 10.13 -35.62 -9.63
C TYR A 339 10.38 -35.54 -11.15
N TYR A 340 11.61 -35.22 -11.58
CA TYR A 340 11.96 -35.06 -13.00
C TYR A 340 12.62 -36.30 -13.63
N CYS A 341 13.24 -37.18 -12.84
CA CYS A 341 13.99 -38.33 -13.39
C CYS A 341 13.77 -39.64 -12.62
N HIS A 342 12.94 -39.63 -11.59
CA HIS A 342 12.55 -40.77 -10.75
C HIS A 342 13.71 -41.57 -10.11
N LYS A 343 14.92 -40.99 -10.05
CA LYS A 343 16.08 -41.58 -9.34
C LYS A 343 16.28 -40.94 -7.97
N GLU A 344 16.74 -41.74 -7.02
CA GLU A 344 17.03 -41.33 -5.64
C GLU A 344 18.43 -40.72 -5.50
N GLY A 345 18.67 -39.93 -4.44
CA GLY A 345 20.03 -39.49 -4.06
C GLY A 345 20.49 -38.11 -4.57
N HIS A 346 19.61 -37.28 -5.13
CA HIS A 346 19.96 -35.91 -5.56
C HIS A 346 18.84 -34.89 -5.30
N ASN A 347 19.24 -33.64 -5.04
CA ASN A 347 18.33 -32.51 -4.88
C ASN A 347 17.86 -31.96 -6.25
N PRO A 348 16.66 -31.39 -6.37
CA PRO A 348 16.11 -30.87 -7.64
C PRO A 348 17.02 -29.86 -8.36
N SER A 349 17.88 -29.16 -7.62
CA SER A 349 18.83 -28.18 -8.15
C SER A 349 19.98 -28.80 -8.96
N ASN A 350 20.17 -30.13 -8.93
CA ASN A 350 21.30 -30.83 -9.57
C ASN A 350 20.90 -31.73 -10.76
N VAL A 351 19.65 -31.64 -11.25
CA VAL A 351 19.12 -32.50 -12.34
C VAL A 351 19.91 -32.36 -13.65
N GLN A 352 20.39 -31.14 -13.98
CA GLN A 352 21.13 -30.86 -15.22
C GLN A 352 22.46 -31.64 -15.33
N LYS A 353 23.11 -31.94 -14.19
CA LYS A 353 24.41 -32.65 -14.17
C LYS A 353 24.22 -34.15 -14.35
N HIS A 354 23.13 -34.71 -13.82
CA HIS A 354 22.86 -36.14 -13.94
C HIS A 354 22.41 -36.57 -15.34
N LEU A 355 21.70 -35.72 -16.07
CA LEU A 355 21.29 -35.99 -17.46
C LEU A 355 22.47 -36.02 -18.44
N LYS A 356 23.55 -35.26 -18.18
CA LYS A 356 24.74 -35.22 -19.04
C LYS A 356 25.65 -36.46 -18.90
N MET A 357 25.57 -37.19 -17.79
CA MET A 357 26.40 -38.37 -17.57
C MET A 357 25.86 -39.65 -18.23
N ASN A 358 24.57 -39.70 -18.61
CA ASN A 358 23.95 -40.91 -19.17
C ASN A 358 23.84 -40.91 -20.71
N ASN A 359 24.29 -39.87 -21.42
CA ASN A 359 24.30 -39.80 -22.90
C ASN A 359 25.71 -39.98 -23.49
N LYS A 360 26.51 -40.86 -22.88
CA LYS A 360 27.68 -41.46 -23.53
C LYS A 360 27.67 -42.96 -23.30
N VAL A 361 26.88 -43.67 -24.10
CA VAL A 361 27.25 -44.93 -24.78
C VAL A 361 26.44 -44.98 -26.07
#